data_AF-A0A380FG81-F1
#
_entry.id   AF-A0A380FG81-F1
#
_cell.length_a   1.000
_cell.length_b   1.000
_cell.length_c   1.000
_cell.angle_alpha   90.00
_cell.angle_beta   90.00
_cell.angle_gamma   90.00
#
_symmetry.space_group_name_H-M   'P 1'
#
loop_
_entity.id
_entity.type
_entity.pdbx_description
1 polymer ?
#
loop_
_entity_poly.entity_id
_entity_poly.type
_entity_poly.pdbx_seq_one_letter_code
_entity_poly.pdbx_strand_id
1 'polypeptide(L)'
;MINEWNLKLGDLAMIWREGCIIRAQFLQKIKDAYDNDESLRNLLLDPYFKDIVTNYQSALRDVVATGVQNGVPTPGFSASINYYDSYRSEDLPAKFNPSTT
;
A
#
# COMPACT_ATOMS: atom_id res chain seq x y z
N MET A 1 2.11 -1.16 19.96
CA MET A 1 3.01 -0.12 19.40
C MET A 1 4.11 0.09 20.42
N ILE A 2 5.37 0.01 20.00
CA ILE A 2 6.53 -0.20 20.91
C ILE A 2 7.04 1.12 21.54
N ASN A 3 6.68 2.27 20.95
CA ASN A 3 6.93 3.60 21.51
C ASN A 3 5.57 4.33 21.50
N GLU A 4 5.11 4.87 22.64
CA GLU A 4 3.80 5.53 22.84
C GLU A 4 3.69 6.90 22.14
N TRP A 5 4.15 6.98 20.90
CA TRP A 5 3.99 8.18 20.08
C TRP A 5 2.59 8.17 19.49
N ASN A 6 1.73 9.05 20.01
CA ASN A 6 0.39 9.30 19.50
C ASN A 6 0.47 10.03 18.14
N LEU A 7 0.98 9.34 17.12
CA LEU A 7 1.26 9.89 15.80
C LEU A 7 -0.04 10.17 15.05
N LYS A 8 -0.23 11.43 14.67
CA LYS A 8 -1.33 11.86 13.80
C LYS A 8 -0.91 11.73 12.34
N LEU A 9 -1.27 10.61 11.72
CA LEU A 9 -0.85 10.28 10.35
C LEU A 9 -1.36 11.29 9.31
N GLY A 10 -2.55 11.87 9.51
CA GLY A 10 -3.08 12.96 8.67
C GLY A 10 -2.23 14.23 8.71
N ASP A 11 -1.77 14.65 9.89
CA ASP A 11 -0.91 15.83 10.06
C ASP A 11 0.47 15.62 9.42
N LEU A 12 1.02 14.40 9.53
CA LEU A 12 2.28 14.04 8.87
C LEU A 12 2.16 14.10 7.34
N ALA A 13 1.04 13.64 6.78
CA ALA A 13 0.78 13.73 5.34
C ALA A 13 0.70 15.18 4.85
N MET A 14 0.21 16.12 5.67
CA MET A 14 0.22 17.56 5.34
C MET A 14 1.63 18.14 5.30
N ILE A 15 2.50 17.79 6.24
CA ILE A 15 3.89 18.29 6.25
C ILE A 15 4.63 17.87 4.98
N TRP A 16 4.36 16.67 4.46
CA TRP A 16 4.94 16.19 3.21
C TRP A 16 4.35 16.86 1.95
N ARG A 17 3.32 17.69 2.06
CA ARG A 17 2.77 18.38 0.90
C ARG A 17 3.66 19.54 0.42
N GLU A 18 4.39 20.17 1.32
CA GLU A 18 5.24 21.32 1.00
C GLU A 18 6.72 21.02 1.27
N GLY A 19 7.58 21.40 0.31
CA GLY A 19 9.04 21.38 0.49
C GLY A 19 9.75 20.02 0.35
N CYS A 20 9.06 18.88 0.47
CA CYS A 20 9.73 17.56 0.37
C CYS A 20 9.78 16.99 -1.07
N ILE A 21 10.70 16.04 -1.32
CA ILE A 21 10.93 15.42 -2.64
C ILE A 21 9.71 14.61 -3.11
N ILE A 22 8.95 14.02 -2.18
CA ILE A 22 7.79 13.15 -2.47
C ILE A 22 6.48 13.93 -2.66
N ARG A 23 6.54 15.27 -2.78
CA ARG A 23 5.35 16.11 -2.93
C ARG A 23 4.51 15.68 -4.14
N ALA A 24 3.23 15.42 -3.92
CA ALA A 24 2.30 15.03 -4.96
C ALA A 24 0.87 15.37 -4.55
N GLN A 25 -0.02 15.54 -5.55
CA GLN A 25 -1.48 15.62 -5.31
C GLN A 25 -2.00 14.36 -4.60
N PHE A 26 -1.29 13.24 -4.72
CA PHE A 26 -1.55 11.98 -4.03
C PHE A 26 -1.56 12.12 -2.49
N LEU A 27 -0.72 12.99 -1.92
CA LEU A 27 -0.67 13.18 -0.46
C LEU A 27 -1.96 13.80 0.09
N GLN A 28 -2.69 14.60 -0.72
CA GLN A 28 -3.99 15.11 -0.33
C GLN A 28 -4.99 13.97 -0.12
N LYS A 29 -4.96 12.95 -0.97
CA LYS A 29 -5.84 11.78 -0.85
C LYS A 29 -5.55 10.95 0.40
N ILE A 30 -4.27 10.85 0.78
CA ILE A 30 -3.88 10.21 2.04
C ILE A 30 -4.42 11.00 3.23
N LYS A 31 -4.31 12.33 3.21
CA LYS A 31 -4.89 13.19 4.24
C LYS A 31 -6.40 13.00 4.31
N ASP A 32 -7.10 13.08 3.18
CA ASP A 32 -8.56 12.91 3.12
C ASP A 32 -8.99 11.54 3.70
N ALA A 33 -8.22 10.48 3.46
CA ALA A 33 -8.49 9.15 4.03
C ALA A 33 -8.35 9.12 5.56
N TYR A 34 -7.31 9.76 6.12
CA TYR A 34 -7.13 9.87 7.57
C TYR A 34 -8.06 10.88 8.24
N ASP A 35 -8.51 11.91 7.52
CA ASP A 35 -9.55 12.85 7.99
C ASP A 35 -10.92 12.14 8.07
N ASN A 36 -11.17 11.15 7.20
CA ASN A 36 -12.38 10.32 7.24
C ASN A 36 -12.34 9.26 8.35
N ASP A 37 -11.19 8.61 8.56
CA ASP A 37 -10.97 7.62 9.61
C ASP A 37 -9.56 7.77 10.22
N GLU A 38 -9.49 8.42 11.37
CA GLU A 38 -8.23 8.60 12.11
C GLU A 38 -7.64 7.27 12.61
N SER A 39 -8.47 6.23 12.73
CA SER A 39 -8.08 4.89 13.21
C SER A 39 -7.71 3.91 12.08
N LEU A 40 -7.64 4.40 10.84
CA LEU A 40 -7.41 3.61 9.65
C LEU A 40 -6.09 2.81 9.75
N ARG A 41 -6.21 1.49 9.81
CA ARG A 41 -5.05 0.59 9.95
C ARG A 41 -4.23 0.48 8.67
N ASN A 42 -4.85 0.64 7.50
CA ASN A 42 -4.19 0.54 6.20
C ASN A 42 -4.93 1.40 5.17
N LEU A 43 -4.19 2.18 4.38
CA LEU A 43 -4.73 3.01 3.30
C LEU A 43 -5.51 2.22 2.25
N LEU A 44 -5.18 0.94 2.03
CA LEU A 44 -5.89 0.08 1.09
C LEU A 44 -7.36 -0.20 1.48
N LEU A 45 -7.73 0.06 2.74
CA LEU A 45 -9.09 -0.14 3.24
C LEU A 45 -9.99 1.08 2.97
N ASP A 46 -9.39 2.25 2.72
CA ASP A 46 -10.14 3.44 2.37
C ASP A 46 -10.81 3.27 0.98
N PRO A 47 -12.07 3.73 0.80
CA PRO A 47 -12.83 3.54 -0.43
C PRO A 47 -12.13 4.06 -1.70
N TYR A 48 -11.41 5.19 -1.61
CA TYR A 48 -10.74 5.79 -2.77
C TYR A 48 -9.58 4.91 -3.24
N PHE A 49 -8.73 4.47 -2.32
CA PHE A 49 -7.60 3.59 -2.67
C PHE A 49 -8.07 2.20 -3.08
N LYS A 50 -9.10 1.67 -2.43
CA LYS A 50 -9.69 0.38 -2.78
C LYS A 50 -10.22 0.35 -4.21
N ASP A 51 -10.90 1.41 -4.65
CA ASP A 51 -11.42 1.51 -6.02
C ASP A 51 -10.27 1.54 -7.04
N ILE A 52 -9.27 2.39 -6.81
CA ILE A 52 -8.07 2.46 -7.68
C ILE A 52 -7.41 1.08 -7.79
N VAL A 53 -7.11 0.44 -6.67
CA VAL A 53 -6.40 -0.85 -6.72
C VAL A 53 -7.25 -1.92 -7.41
N THR A 54 -8.57 -1.91 -7.19
CA THR A 54 -9.49 -2.85 -7.86
C THR A 54 -9.50 -2.65 -9.38
N ASN A 55 -9.45 -1.40 -9.83
CA ASN A 55 -9.48 -1.04 -11.26
C ASN A 55 -8.12 -1.27 -11.95
N TYR A 56 -7.00 -1.04 -11.26
CA TYR A 56 -5.66 -1.08 -11.84
C TYR A 56 -4.87 -2.38 -11.59
N GLN A 57 -5.33 -3.27 -10.69
CA GLN A 57 -4.60 -4.52 -10.38
C GLN A 57 -4.35 -5.39 -11.61
N SER A 58 -5.28 -5.47 -12.56
CA SER A 58 -5.13 -6.30 -13.76
C SER A 58 -4.01 -5.76 -14.66
N ALA A 59 -4.00 -4.44 -14.90
CA ALA A 59 -2.95 -3.80 -15.67
C ALA A 59 -1.56 -3.98 -15.02
N LEU A 60 -1.49 -3.88 -13.68
CA LEU A 60 -0.23 -4.11 -12.96
C LEU A 60 0.26 -5.56 -13.14
N ARG A 61 -0.63 -6.54 -13.12
CA ARG A 61 -0.28 -7.96 -13.39
C ARG A 61 0.24 -8.15 -14.81
N ASP A 62 -0.40 -7.53 -15.79
CA ASP A 62 0.02 -7.63 -17.20
C ASP A 62 1.43 -7.04 -17.40
N VAL A 63 1.71 -5.89 -16.76
CA VAL A 63 3.04 -5.26 -16.80
C VAL A 63 4.10 -6.14 -16.16
N VAL A 64 3.82 -6.72 -14.98
CA VAL A 64 4.76 -7.62 -14.30
C VAL A 64 4.99 -8.88 -15.12
N ALA A 65 3.93 -9.52 -15.64
CA ALA A 65 4.04 -10.71 -16.47
C ALA A 65 4.86 -10.44 -17.75
N THR A 66 4.57 -9.33 -18.43
CA THR A 66 5.30 -8.90 -19.62
C THR A 66 6.76 -8.61 -19.30
N GLY A 67 7.03 -7.92 -18.18
CA GLY A 67 8.39 -7.62 -17.73
C GLY A 67 9.20 -8.89 -17.50
N VAL A 68 8.62 -9.86 -16.78
CA VAL A 68 9.24 -11.17 -16.53
C VAL A 68 9.50 -11.93 -17.83
N GLN A 69 8.53 -11.98 -18.74
CA GLN A 69 8.67 -12.68 -20.03
C GLN A 69 9.77 -12.08 -20.92
N ASN A 70 9.97 -10.76 -20.86
CA ASN A 70 10.97 -10.04 -21.65
C ASN A 70 12.31 -9.88 -20.94
N GLY A 71 12.48 -10.47 -19.74
CA GLY A 71 13.71 -10.32 -18.96
C GLY A 71 13.96 -8.91 -18.41
N VAL A 72 12.91 -8.07 -18.34
CA VAL A 72 12.98 -6.71 -17.78
C VAL A 72 12.74 -6.79 -16.27
N PRO A 73 13.69 -6.34 -15.43
CA PRO A 73 13.54 -6.39 -13.98
C PRO A 73 12.51 -5.36 -13.50
N THR A 74 11.43 -5.82 -12.87
CA THR A 74 10.36 -4.97 -12.29
C THR A 74 10.21 -5.13 -10.77
N PRO A 75 11.28 -4.97 -9.97
CA PRO A 75 11.27 -5.35 -8.55
C PRO A 75 10.20 -4.60 -7.73
N GLY A 76 10.00 -3.30 -8.00
CA GLY A 76 8.98 -2.49 -7.31
C GLY A 76 7.57 -3.00 -7.59
N PHE A 77 7.22 -3.17 -8.86
CA PHE A 77 5.89 -3.66 -9.26
C PHE A 77 5.62 -5.09 -8.77
N SER A 78 6.62 -5.97 -8.87
CA SER A 78 6.51 -7.35 -8.37
C SER A 78 6.32 -7.39 -6.85
N ALA A 79 7.01 -6.53 -6.09
CA ALA A 79 6.81 -6.43 -4.65
C ALA A 79 5.42 -5.89 -4.30
N SER A 80 4.94 -4.87 -5.02
CA SER A 80 3.62 -4.28 -4.80
C SER A 80 2.48 -5.28 -5.02
N ILE A 81 2.51 -6.05 -6.11
CA ILE A 81 1.45 -7.04 -6.38
C ILE A 81 1.48 -8.19 -5.35
N ASN A 82 2.68 -8.64 -4.97
CA ASN A 82 2.83 -9.68 -3.95
C ASN A 82 2.33 -9.20 -2.57
N TYR A 83 2.62 -7.95 -2.18
CA TYR A 83 2.07 -7.36 -0.96
C TYR A 83 0.56 -7.28 -1.01
N TYR A 84 -0.01 -6.77 -2.11
CA TYR A 84 -1.46 -6.66 -2.27
C TYR A 84 -2.17 -8.01 -2.16
N ASP A 85 -1.67 -9.03 -2.86
CA ASP A 85 -2.23 -10.38 -2.82
C ASP A 85 -2.08 -11.05 -1.45
N SER A 86 -0.95 -10.82 -0.78
CA SER A 86 -0.73 -11.35 0.57
C SER A 86 -1.64 -10.68 1.60
N TYR A 87 -1.84 -9.37 1.50
CA TYR A 87 -2.63 -8.60 2.46
C TYR A 87 -4.13 -8.93 2.40
N ARG A 88 -4.65 -9.28 1.22
CA ARG A 88 -6.06 -9.68 1.04
C ARG A 88 -6.31 -11.18 1.23
N SER A 89 -5.27 -11.99 1.41
CA SER A 89 -5.41 -13.43 1.63
C SER A 89 -5.65 -13.71 3.11
N GLU A 90 -6.78 -14.30 3.44
CA GLU A 90 -7.07 -14.78 4.81
C GLU A 90 -6.10 -15.92 5.20
N ASP A 91 -5.82 -16.80 4.24
CA ASP A 91 -4.90 -17.91 4.40
C ASP A 91 -3.57 -17.61 3.70
N LEU A 92 -2.52 -17.43 4.49
CA LEU A 92 -1.15 -17.31 3.99
C LEU A 92 -0.38 -18.61 4.25
N PRO A 93 0.60 -18.96 3.39
CA PRO A 93 1.45 -20.13 3.58
C PRO A 93 2.34 -20.06 4.84
N ALA A 94 2.25 -18.98 5.62
CA ALA A 94 2.87 -18.85 6.94
C ALA A 94 2.49 -19.98 7.91
N LYS A 95 1.36 -20.66 7.71
CA LYS A 95 0.97 -21.86 8.47
C LYS A 95 2.00 -23.00 8.40
N PHE A 96 2.86 -23.02 7.37
CA PHE A 96 3.94 -24.00 7.22
C PHE A 96 5.28 -23.54 7.83
N ASN A 97 5.34 -22.34 8.41
CA ASN A 97 6.53 -21.87 9.10
C ASN A 97 6.59 -22.50 10.52
N PRO A 98 7.65 -23.27 10.86
CA PRO A 98 7.76 -23.96 12.15
C PRO A 98 7.90 -23.02 13.37
N SER A 99 8.00 -21.71 13.16
CA SER A 99 8.08 -20.70 14.23
C SER A 99 6.72 -20.13 14.67
N THR A 100 5.61 -20.58 14.07
CA THR A 100 4.25 -20.08 14.31
C THR A 100 3.29 -21.10 14.97
N THR A 101 3.80 -22.25 15.43
CA THR A 101 3.09 -23.22 16.30
C THR A 101 3.50 -23.10 17.75
#